data_AF-A0A3D0H1Q6-F1
#
_entry.id   AF-A0A3D0H1Q6-F1
#
_cell.length_a   1.000
_cell.length_b   1.000
_cell.length_c   1.000
_cell.angle_alpha   90.00
_cell.angle_beta   90.00
_cell.angle_gamma   90.00
#
_symmetry.space_group_name_H-M   'P 1'
#
loop_
_entity.id
_entity.type
_entity.pdbx_description
1 polymer ?
#
loop_
_entity_poly.entity_id
_entity_poly.type
_entity_poly.pdbx_seq_one_letter_code
_entity_poly.pdbx_strand_id
1 'polypeptide(L)'
;MIHFAEAWKKRVKLGTSLAMFLLAMLLVMVSAVAAQQAQKQGVNPFPMMTGKDKPINISSDKLEASQKEGTIVFEGHVVAQQEDLTMTGRKLVVYAVKEKPK
;
A
#
# COMPACT_ATOMS: atom_id res chain seq x y z
N MET A 1 -53.67 -10.66 51.51
CA MET A 1 -52.69 -9.79 50.82
C MET A 1 -51.40 -10.56 50.54
N ILE A 2 -51.42 -11.55 49.64
CA ILE A 2 -50.21 -12.26 49.19
C ILE A 2 -50.39 -12.58 47.70
N HIS A 3 -50.23 -11.58 46.82
CA HIS A 3 -50.29 -11.80 45.36
C HIS A 3 -49.30 -10.94 44.56
N PHE A 4 -48.27 -10.35 45.19
CA PHE A 4 -47.43 -9.34 44.52
C PHE A 4 -45.92 -9.67 44.39
N ALA A 5 -45.44 -10.77 44.98
CA ALA A 5 -43.99 -10.99 45.14
C ALA A 5 -43.26 -11.70 43.96
N GLU A 6 -43.98 -12.30 43.00
CA GLU A 6 -43.34 -13.15 41.97
C GLU A 6 -43.07 -12.45 40.62
N ALA A 7 -43.53 -11.20 40.42
CA ALA A 7 -43.38 -10.50 39.14
C ALA A 7 -42.02 -9.82 38.93
N TRP A 8 -41.27 -9.55 39.99
CA TRP A 8 -40.06 -8.71 39.90
C TRP A 8 -38.80 -9.51 39.52
N LYS A 9 -38.71 -10.79 39.92
CA LYS A 9 -37.54 -11.64 39.66
C LYS A 9 -37.37 -12.02 38.17
N LYS A 10 -38.45 -12.00 37.36
CA LYS A 10 -38.39 -12.31 35.93
C LYS A 10 -37.94 -11.13 35.05
N ARG A 11 -38.14 -9.87 35.47
CA ARG A 11 -37.72 -8.69 34.70
C ARG A 11 -36.23 -8.36 34.83
N VAL A 12 -35.61 -8.73 35.94
CA VAL A 12 -34.17 -8.50 36.19
C VAL A 12 -33.28 -9.53 35.48
N LYS A 13 -33.76 -10.77 35.30
CA LYS A 13 -33.01 -11.84 34.61
C LYS A 13 -32.97 -11.69 33.08
N LEU A 14 -33.88 -10.91 32.49
CA LEU A 14 -33.97 -10.75 31.03
C LEU A 14 -33.03 -9.67 30.47
N GLY A 15 -32.76 -8.60 31.23
CA GLY A 15 -31.86 -7.52 30.81
C GLY A 15 -30.37 -7.82 31.00
N THR A 16 -30.03 -8.67 31.97
CA THR A 16 -28.64 -9.03 32.30
C THR A 16 -28.00 -9.97 31.27
N SER A 17 -28.79 -10.87 30.67
CA SER A 17 -28.33 -11.78 29.63
C SER A 17 -28.05 -11.08 28.29
N LEU A 18 -28.89 -10.10 27.91
CA LEU A 18 -28.71 -9.32 26.69
C LEU A 18 -27.52 -8.34 26.78
N ALA A 19 -27.29 -7.74 27.95
CA ALA A 19 -26.15 -6.87 28.19
C ALA A 19 -24.80 -7.62 28.17
N MET A 20 -24.75 -8.86 28.71
CA MET A 20 -23.55 -9.72 28.61
C MET A 20 -23.30 -10.19 27.17
N PHE A 21 -24.36 -10.48 26.40
CA PHE A 21 -24.24 -10.84 24.98
C PHE A 21 -23.70 -9.68 24.12
N LEU A 22 -24.18 -8.45 24.38
CA LEU A 22 -23.70 -7.25 23.69
C LEU A 22 -22.26 -6.89 24.08
N LEU A 23 -21.88 -7.07 25.35
CA LEU A 23 -20.50 -6.87 25.81
C LEU A 23 -19.54 -7.91 25.22
N ALA A 24 -19.97 -9.17 25.10
CA ALA A 24 -19.20 -10.23 24.45
C ALA A 24 -19.03 -9.98 22.94
N MET A 25 -20.07 -9.49 22.24
CA MET A 25 -19.95 -9.08 20.83
C MET A 25 -18.99 -7.89 20.64
N LEU A 26 -18.96 -6.95 21.59
CA LEU A 26 -18.04 -5.81 21.55
C LEU A 26 -16.57 -6.25 21.73
N LEU A 27 -16.32 -7.24 22.59
CA LEU A 27 -14.98 -7.81 22.83
C LEU A 27 -14.43 -8.60 21.62
N VAL A 28 -15.30 -9.30 20.87
CA VAL A 28 -14.88 -10.04 19.65
C VAL A 28 -14.49 -9.08 18.51
N MET A 29 -15.17 -7.93 18.39
CA MET A 29 -14.86 -6.92 17.35
C MET A 29 -13.50 -6.22 17.56
N VAL A 30 -13.01 -6.09 18.80
CA VAL A 30 -11.71 -5.45 19.11
C VAL A 30 -10.52 -6.29 18.65
N SER A 31 -10.67 -7.63 18.63
CA SER A 31 -9.58 -8.55 18.28
C SER A 31 -9.27 -8.59 16.78
N ALA A 32 -10.24 -8.25 15.92
CA ALA A 32 -10.11 -8.34 14.47
C ALA A 32 -9.33 -7.16 13.84
N VAL A 33 -9.21 -6.03 14.55
CA VAL A 33 -8.53 -4.83 14.03
C VAL A 33 -7.00 -4.92 14.20
N ALA A 34 -6.51 -5.59 15.25
CA ALA A 34 -5.08 -5.67 15.55
C ALA A 34 -4.30 -6.55 14.56
N ALA A 35 -4.91 -7.60 13.99
CA ALA A 35 -4.26 -8.50 13.05
C ALA A 35 -4.21 -7.97 11.60
N GLN A 36 -5.01 -6.95 11.28
CA GLN A 36 -5.15 -6.46 9.90
C GLN A 36 -4.19 -5.30 9.55
N GLN A 37 -3.44 -4.77 10.53
CA GLN A 37 -2.51 -3.65 10.32
C GLN A 37 -1.10 -4.07 9.87
N ALA A 38 -0.80 -5.37 9.81
CA ALA A 38 0.52 -5.86 9.40
C ALA A 38 0.64 -6.18 7.90
N GLN A 39 -0.43 -6.06 7.11
CA GLN A 39 -0.42 -6.38 5.69
C GLN A 39 -0.63 -5.09 4.89
N LYS A 40 0.35 -4.77 4.03
CA LYS A 40 0.37 -3.70 3.00
C LYS A 40 1.19 -2.43 3.29
N GLN A 41 2.38 -2.56 3.87
CA GLN A 41 3.47 -1.68 3.44
C GLN A 41 4.37 -2.48 2.50
N GLY A 42 4.00 -2.48 1.22
CA GLY A 42 4.92 -2.86 0.17
C GLY A 42 6.07 -1.85 0.19
N VAL A 43 7.20 -2.24 0.75
CA VAL A 43 8.45 -1.50 0.59
C VAL A 43 8.79 -1.62 -0.89
N ASN A 44 8.44 -0.60 -1.66
CA ASN A 44 8.96 -0.48 -3.03
C ASN A 44 10.46 -0.24 -2.87
N PRO A 45 11.33 -1.18 -3.27
CA PRO A 45 12.78 -1.03 -3.11
C PRO A 45 13.35 0.09 -3.99
N PHE A 46 12.52 0.66 -4.87
CA PHE A 46 12.83 1.81 -5.69
C PHE A 46 11.95 2.98 -5.26
N PRO A 47 12.55 4.09 -4.79
CA PRO A 47 11.85 5.35 -4.68
C PRO A 47 11.24 5.65 -6.05
N MET A 48 9.93 5.82 -6.10
CA MET A 48 9.29 6.18 -7.36
C MET A 48 9.86 7.53 -7.81
N MET A 49 10.29 7.65 -9.06
CA MET A 49 10.68 8.93 -9.66
C MET A 49 9.45 9.85 -9.64
N THR A 50 9.37 10.72 -8.64
CA THR A 50 8.23 11.60 -8.38
C THR A 50 8.35 12.95 -9.08
N GLY A 51 9.56 13.33 -9.51
CA GLY A 51 9.87 14.56 -10.25
C GLY A 51 9.45 14.49 -11.72
N LYS A 52 8.15 14.27 -11.99
CA LYS A 52 7.60 14.12 -13.36
C LYS A 52 7.96 15.27 -14.31
N ASP A 53 8.31 16.44 -13.76
CA ASP A 53 8.51 17.67 -14.52
C ASP A 53 9.98 18.05 -14.70
N LYS A 54 10.92 17.30 -14.09
CA LYS A 54 12.37 17.58 -14.21
C LYS A 54 13.07 16.56 -15.11
N PRO A 55 14.03 17.01 -15.94
CA PRO A 55 14.71 16.15 -16.91
C PRO A 55 15.55 15.08 -16.19
N ILE A 56 15.63 13.90 -16.82
CA ILE A 56 16.51 12.82 -16.39
C ILE A 56 17.80 12.91 -17.21
N ASN A 57 18.94 13.02 -16.52
CA ASN A 57 20.26 12.96 -17.15
C ASN A 57 20.85 11.56 -16.98
N ILE A 58 21.34 10.95 -18.07
CA ILE A 58 21.90 9.60 -18.06
C ILE A 58 23.30 9.66 -18.67
N SER A 59 24.31 9.23 -17.90
CA SER A 59 25.69 9.06 -18.35
C SER A 59 26.06 7.56 -18.37
N SER A 60 26.82 7.13 -19.37
CA SER A 60 27.29 5.75 -19.53
C SER A 60 28.49 5.67 -20.47
N ASP A 61 29.16 4.52 -20.49
CA ASP A 61 30.28 4.27 -21.40
C ASP A 61 29.81 4.05 -22.86
N LYS A 62 28.70 3.33 -23.02
CA LYS A 62 28.08 3.01 -24.33
C LYS A 62 26.60 3.36 -24.33
N LEU A 63 26.11 3.81 -25.49
CA LEU A 63 24.69 4.02 -25.80
C LEU A 63 24.34 3.35 -27.13
N GLU A 64 23.22 2.66 -27.17
CA GLU A 64 22.67 2.05 -28.38
C GLU A 64 21.16 2.37 -28.49
N ALA A 65 20.75 3.06 -29.55
CA ALA A 65 19.36 3.43 -29.78
C ALA A 65 18.77 2.64 -30.95
N SER A 66 17.68 1.91 -30.69
CA SER A 66 16.95 1.14 -31.71
C SER A 66 15.58 1.77 -31.94
N GLN A 67 15.41 2.45 -33.07
CA GLN A 67 14.11 2.99 -33.48
C GLN A 67 13.10 1.88 -33.80
N LYS A 68 13.58 0.75 -34.35
CA LYS A 68 12.74 -0.40 -34.71
C LYS A 68 12.09 -1.00 -33.46
N GLU A 69 12.86 -1.13 -32.37
CA GLU A 69 12.39 -1.69 -31.11
C GLU A 69 11.81 -0.63 -30.16
N GLY A 70 12.05 0.66 -30.43
CA GLY A 70 11.66 1.75 -29.55
C GLY A 70 12.42 1.73 -28.23
N THR A 71 13.69 1.32 -28.25
CA THR A 71 14.52 1.14 -27.06
C THR A 71 15.81 1.94 -27.15
N ILE A 72 16.29 2.39 -25.98
CA ILE A 72 17.63 2.97 -25.82
C ILE A 72 18.32 2.21 -24.69
N VAL A 73 19.47 1.61 -25.00
CA VAL A 73 20.25 0.80 -24.08
C VAL A 73 21.53 1.56 -23.72
N PHE A 74 21.71 1.79 -22.42
CA PHE A 74 22.93 2.38 -21.85
C PHE A 74 23.71 1.28 -21.12
N GLU A 75 25.00 1.14 -21.39
CA GLU A 75 25.85 0.09 -20.82
C GLU A 75 27.18 0.67 -20.33
N GLY A 76 27.70 0.11 -19.24
CA GLY A 76 28.96 0.54 -18.62
C GLY A 76 28.79 1.80 -17.77
N HIS A 77 29.20 1.71 -16.50
CA HIS A 77 29.17 2.79 -15.50
C HIS A 77 27.96 3.73 -15.62
N VAL A 78 26.76 3.16 -15.64
CA VAL A 78 25.54 3.95 -15.88
C VAL A 78 25.19 4.74 -14.63
N VAL A 79 25.00 6.04 -14.79
CA VAL A 79 24.52 6.96 -13.76
C VAL A 79 23.35 7.75 -14.30
N ALA A 80 22.15 7.53 -13.75
CA ALA A 80 20.95 8.29 -14.04
C ALA A 80 20.63 9.23 -12.87
N GLN A 81 20.44 10.51 -13.15
CA GLN A 81 20.20 11.56 -12.16
C GLN A 81 18.91 12.31 -12.48
N GLN A 82 18.06 12.46 -11.48
CA GLN A 82 16.86 13.29 -11.52
C GLN A 82 16.72 14.00 -10.18
N GLU A 83 16.94 15.32 -10.15
CA GLU A 83 17.00 16.08 -8.90
C GLU A 83 18.01 15.45 -7.92
N ASP A 84 17.57 15.12 -6.72
CA ASP A 84 18.39 14.50 -5.67
C ASP A 84 18.44 12.96 -5.78
N LEU A 85 17.69 12.38 -6.73
CA LEU A 85 17.69 10.94 -6.98
C LEU A 85 18.84 10.56 -7.93
N THR A 86 19.72 9.70 -7.46
CA THR A 86 20.78 9.08 -8.27
C THR A 86 20.59 7.57 -8.33
N MET A 87 20.54 7.03 -9.54
CA MET A 87 20.49 5.59 -9.81
C MET A 87 21.76 5.17 -10.55
N THR A 88 22.46 4.17 -10.02
CA THR A 88 23.68 3.64 -10.63
C THR A 88 23.50 2.19 -11.05
N GLY A 89 24.13 1.77 -12.14
CA GLY A 89 24.07 0.39 -12.59
C GLY A 89 25.05 0.06 -13.71
N ARG A 90 25.01 -1.20 -14.15
CA ARG A 90 25.82 -1.65 -15.31
C ARG A 90 25.08 -1.50 -16.64
N LYS A 91 23.74 -1.52 -16.60
CA LYS A 91 22.87 -1.46 -17.77
C LYS A 91 21.55 -0.78 -17.42
N LEU A 92 21.09 0.10 -18.28
CA LEU A 92 19.79 0.75 -18.21
C LEU A 92 19.12 0.62 -19.58
N VAL A 93 17.85 0.18 -19.59
CA VAL A 93 17.06 0.06 -20.82
C VAL A 93 15.86 0.99 -20.72
N VAL A 94 15.79 1.95 -21.63
CA VAL A 94 14.68 2.90 -21.74
C VAL A 94 13.77 2.43 -22.87
N TYR A 95 12.48 2.33 -22.57
CA TYR A 95 11.43 1.96 -23.52
C TYR A 95 10.62 3.20 -23.88
N ALA A 96 10.53 3.52 -25.17
CA ALA A 96 9.65 4.56 -25.66
C ALA A 96 8.19 4.10 -25.55
N VAL A 97 7.40 4.78 -24.73
CA VAL A 97 5.95 4.59 -24.71
C VAL A 97 5.39 5.38 -25.88
N LYS A 98 4.79 4.70 -26.86
CA LYS A 98 3.98 5.38 -27.88
C LYS A 98 2.77 5.96 -27.18
N GLU A 99 2.70 7.28 -27.04
CA GLU A 99 1.49 7.94 -26.54
C GLU A 99 0.33 7.63 -27.49
N LYS A 100 -0.83 7.29 -26.92
CA LYS A 100 -2.06 7.20 -27.71
C LYS A 100 -2.43 8.62 -28.14
N PRO A 101 -2.68 8.87 -29.44
CA PRO A 101 -3.19 10.17 -29.87
C PRO A 101 -4.50 10.47 -29.12
N LYS A 102 -4.62 11.71 -28.63
CA LYS A 102 -5.82 12.21 -27.95
C LYS A 102 -7.01 12.28 -28.90
#